data_AF-F3QT75-F1
#
_entry.id   AF-F3QT75-F1
#
_cell.length_a   1.000
_cell.length_b   1.000
_cell.length_c   1.000
_cell.angle_alpha   90.00
_cell.angle_beta   90.00
_cell.angle_gamma   90.00
#
_symmetry.space_group_name_H-M   'P 1'
#
loop_
_entity.id
_entity.type
_entity.pdbx_description
1 polymer ?
#
loop_
_entity_poly.entity_id
_entity_poly.type
_entity_poly.pdbx_seq_one_letter_code
_entity_poly.pdbx_strand_id
1 'polypeptide(L)'
;MTFKARKSVFEKLEQIVDIASLSKEERMKYDESIKVYRDQLATLDFAEQKGRAEERLDIARKMKASSVPAGTISLYTGLSLEEIAKL
;
A
#
# COMPACT_ATOMS: atom_id res chain seq x y z
N MET A 1 13.70 17.95 -4.82
CA MET A 1 13.14 17.81 -3.45
C MET A 1 12.69 16.38 -3.21
N THR A 2 12.85 15.84 -2.00
CA THR A 2 12.49 14.45 -1.65
C THR A 2 11.02 14.31 -1.22
N PHE A 3 10.46 13.10 -1.26
CA PHE A 3 9.07 12.83 -0.84
C PHE A 3 8.80 13.22 0.63
N LYS A 4 9.74 12.96 1.53
CA LYS A 4 9.66 13.36 2.95
C LYS A 4 9.51 14.88 3.12
N ALA A 5 10.22 15.67 2.31
CA ALA A 5 10.15 17.14 2.36
C ALA A 5 8.80 17.67 1.86
N ARG A 6 8.15 16.98 0.92
CA ARG A 6 6.78 17.32 0.50
C ARG A 6 5.77 17.00 1.62
N LYS A 7 5.87 15.82 2.23
CA LYS A 7 4.99 15.38 3.33
C LYS A 7 4.98 16.34 4.53
N SER A 8 6.16 16.80 4.98
CA SER A 8 6.22 17.72 6.12
C SER A 8 5.66 19.12 5.83
N VAL A 9 5.67 19.54 4.56
CA VAL A 9 5.03 20.78 4.10
C VAL A 9 3.51 20.63 4.11
N PHE A 10 2.99 19.47 3.69
CA PHE A 10 1.56 19.16 3.76
C PHE A 10 1.04 19.11 5.19
N GLU A 11 1.72 18.39 6.09
CA GLU A 11 1.31 18.28 7.51
C GLU A 11 1.30 19.65 8.18
N LYS A 12 2.25 20.54 7.85
CA LYS A 12 2.24 21.93 8.32
C LYS A 12 1.11 22.77 7.70
N LEU A 13 0.80 22.60 6.42
CA LEU A 13 -0.33 23.28 5.78
C LEU A 13 -1.68 22.81 6.35
N GLU A 14 -1.82 21.53 6.66
CA GLU A 14 -3.00 20.96 7.32
C GLU A 14 -3.23 21.55 8.73
N GLN A 15 -2.15 21.92 9.42
CA GLN A 15 -2.21 22.54 10.76
C GLN A 15 -2.40 24.06 10.75
N ILE A 16 -2.01 24.77 9.67
CA ILE A 16 -1.90 26.24 9.66
C ILE A 16 -3.05 26.91 8.89
N VAL A 17 -3.72 26.21 7.97
CA VAL A 17 -4.57 26.89 7.00
C VAL A 17 -6.03 26.97 7.47
N ASP A 18 -6.46 28.18 7.81
CA ASP A 18 -7.85 28.59 7.71
C ASP A 18 -8.23 28.54 6.21
N ILE A 19 -8.67 27.37 5.72
CA ILE A 19 -8.90 27.08 4.27
C ILE A 19 -9.79 28.14 3.60
N ALA A 20 -10.56 28.88 4.39
CA ALA A 20 -11.37 30.02 3.97
C ALA A 20 -10.58 31.23 3.45
N SER A 21 -9.30 31.40 3.81
CA SER A 21 -8.48 32.57 3.39
C SER A 21 -7.66 32.34 2.11
N LEU A 22 -7.67 31.12 1.54
CA LEU A 22 -6.95 30.83 0.29
C LEU A 22 -7.67 31.45 -0.92
N SER A 23 -6.88 31.99 -1.86
CA SER A 23 -7.40 32.32 -3.19
C SER A 23 -7.83 31.04 -3.93
N LYS A 24 -8.68 31.19 -4.95
CA LYS A 24 -9.15 30.06 -5.77
C LYS A 24 -8.00 29.25 -6.38
N GLU A 25 -6.94 29.92 -6.82
CA GLU A 25 -5.78 29.31 -7.46
C GLU A 25 -4.91 28.54 -6.46
N GLU A 26 -4.73 29.08 -5.25
CA GLU A 26 -4.00 28.40 -4.17
C GLU A 26 -4.77 27.18 -3.67
N ARG A 27 -6.09 27.29 -3.56
CA ARG A 27 -6.96 26.16 -3.19
C ARG A 27 -6.91 25.04 -4.23
N MET A 28 -6.93 25.37 -5.52
CA MET A 28 -6.79 24.38 -6.59
C MET A 28 -5.44 23.64 -6.51
N LYS A 29 -4.34 24.38 -6.31
CA LYS A 29 -3.01 23.76 -6.13
C LYS A 29 -2.96 22.89 -4.88
N TYR A 30 -3.57 23.34 -3.78
CA TYR A 30 -3.66 22.57 -2.54
C TYR A 30 -4.43 21.26 -2.77
N ASP A 31 -5.63 21.31 -3.35
CA ASP A 31 -6.46 20.13 -3.62
C ASP A 31 -5.75 19.14 -4.56
N GLU A 32 -5.11 19.63 -5.63
CA GLU A 32 -4.31 18.80 -6.54
C GLU A 32 -3.16 18.11 -5.79
N SER A 33 -2.48 18.86 -4.94
CA SER A 33 -1.33 18.38 -4.20
C SER A 33 -1.75 17.31 -3.15
N ILE A 34 -2.91 17.47 -2.50
CA ILE A 34 -3.51 16.44 -1.63
C ILE A 34 -3.90 15.19 -2.42
N LYS A 35 -4.47 15.36 -3.63
CA LYS A 35 -4.79 14.22 -4.50
C LYS A 35 -3.53 13.42 -4.83
N VAL A 36 -2.48 14.08 -5.31
CA VAL A 36 -1.21 13.41 -5.64
C VAL A 36 -0.63 12.69 -4.42
N TYR A 37 -0.72 13.29 -3.23
CA TYR A 37 -0.26 12.67 -1.99
C TYR A 37 -1.03 11.37 -1.68
N ARG A 38 -2.36 11.41 -1.77
CA ARG A 38 -3.22 10.24 -1.53
C ARG A 38 -3.00 9.13 -2.56
N ASP A 39 -2.90 9.49 -3.83
CA ASP A 39 -2.64 8.54 -4.92
C ASP A 39 -1.28 7.84 -4.71
N GLN A 40 -0.27 8.58 -4.26
CA GLN A 40 1.04 8.02 -3.97
C GLN A 40 1.01 7.08 -2.75
N LEU A 41 0.32 7.45 -1.68
CA LEU A 41 0.14 6.56 -0.52
C LEU A 41 -0.56 5.26 -0.91
N ALA A 42 -1.69 5.36 -1.61
CA ALA A 42 -2.45 4.19 -2.07
C ALA A 42 -1.59 3.29 -2.99
N THR A 43 -0.77 3.88 -3.85
CA THR A 43 0.14 3.15 -4.73
C THR A 43 1.20 2.38 -3.94
N LEU A 44 1.80 2.99 -2.91
CA LEU A 44 2.80 2.35 -2.07
C LEU A 44 2.20 1.22 -1.24
N ASP A 45 1.05 1.45 -0.62
CA ASP A 45 0.35 0.44 0.18
C ASP A 45 -0.06 -0.75 -0.70
N PHE A 46 -0.55 -0.47 -1.91
CA PHE A 46 -0.88 -1.52 -2.88
C PHE A 46 0.36 -2.33 -3.28
N ALA A 47 1.48 -1.67 -3.58
CA ALA A 47 2.72 -2.34 -3.96
C ALA A 47 3.23 -3.25 -2.82
N GLU A 48 3.17 -2.78 -1.58
CA GLU A 48 3.59 -3.55 -0.41
C GLU A 48 2.69 -4.77 -0.16
N GLN A 49 1.36 -4.59 -0.24
CA GLN A 49 0.40 -5.69 -0.12
C GLN A 49 0.56 -6.72 -1.24
N LYS A 50 0.75 -6.26 -2.48
CA LYS A 50 0.99 -7.12 -3.63
C LYS A 50 2.27 -7.93 -3.46
N GLY A 51 3.37 -7.31 -3.05
CA GLY A 51 4.64 -8.00 -2.81
C GLY A 51 4.51 -9.09 -1.75
N ARG A 52 3.85 -8.82 -0.62
CA ARG A 52 3.57 -9.83 0.42
C ARG A 52 2.72 -10.98 -0.09
N ALA A 53 1.71 -10.70 -0.91
CA ALA A 53 0.86 -11.74 -1.48
C ALA A 53 1.64 -12.63 -2.47
N GLU A 54 2.47 -12.03 -3.33
CA GLU A 54 3.32 -12.76 -4.27
C GLU A 54 4.36 -13.65 -3.56
N GLU A 55 5.05 -13.11 -2.54
CA GLU A 55 6.01 -13.87 -1.73
C GLU A 55 5.32 -15.04 -1.02
N ARG A 56 4.14 -14.82 -0.44
CA ARG A 56 3.35 -15.87 0.22
C ARG A 56 3.02 -17.01 -0.75
N LEU A 57 2.62 -16.69 -1.99
CA LEU A 57 2.32 -17.70 -3.01
C LEU A 57 3.59 -18.45 -3.44
N ASP A 58 4.73 -17.77 -3.58
CA ASP A 58 6.01 -18.39 -3.91
C ASP A 58 6.48 -19.37 -2.81
N ILE A 59 6.38 -18.97 -1.54
CA ILE A 59 6.67 -19.84 -0.39
C ILE A 59 5.75 -21.07 -0.41
N ALA A 60 4.44 -20.87 -0.61
CA ALA A 60 3.48 -21.97 -0.67
C ALA A 60 3.80 -22.97 -1.79
N ARG A 61 4.18 -22.49 -2.99
CA ARG A 61 4.63 -23.34 -4.11
C ARG A 61 5.87 -24.15 -3.74
N LYS A 62 6.88 -23.52 -3.13
CA LYS A 62 8.12 -24.19 -2.70
C LYS A 62 7.84 -25.26 -1.63
N MET A 63 6.96 -24.97 -0.68
CA MET A 63 6.53 -25.94 0.34
C MET A 63 5.79 -27.13 -0.28
N LYS A 64 4.87 -26.87 -1.23
CA LYS A 64 4.15 -27.91 -1.97
C LYS A 64 5.11 -28.80 -2.78
N ALA A 65 6.08 -28.19 -3.47
CA ALA A 65 7.13 -28.91 -4.20
C ALA A 65 8.03 -29.74 -3.27
N SER A 66 8.15 -29.35 -2.01
CA SER A 66 8.87 -30.08 -0.96
C SER A 66 7.98 -31.11 -0.24
N SER A 67 6.82 -31.44 -0.80
CA SER A 67 5.84 -32.39 -0.25
C SER A 67 5.31 -32.05 1.14
N VAL A 68 5.34 -30.77 1.53
CA VAL A 68 4.73 -30.32 2.78
C VAL A 68 3.20 -30.45 2.67
N PRO A 69 2.52 -30.99 3.70
CA PRO A 69 1.07 -31.15 3.66
C PRO A 69 0.32 -29.82 3.47
N ALA A 70 -0.75 -29.84 2.67
CA ALA A 70 -1.55 -28.64 2.38
C ALA A 70 -2.12 -27.97 3.64
N GLY A 71 -2.48 -28.75 4.67
CA GLY A 71 -2.91 -28.20 5.97
C GLY A 71 -1.81 -27.39 6.66
N THR A 72 -0.57 -27.86 6.62
CA THR A 72 0.59 -27.15 7.16
C THR A 72 0.88 -25.88 6.35
N ILE A 73 0.83 -25.96 5.02
CA ILE A 73 0.99 -24.78 4.16
C ILE A 73 -0.09 -23.74 4.47
N SER A 74 -1.35 -24.16 4.62
CA SER A 74 -2.48 -23.28 4.94
C SER A 74 -2.29 -22.58 6.28
N LEU A 75 -1.86 -23.31 7.31
CA LEU A 75 -1.60 -22.78 8.64
C LEU A 75 -0.56 -21.64 8.63
N TYR A 76 0.55 -21.81 7.91
CA TYR A 76 1.65 -20.84 7.93
C TYR A 76 1.50 -19.71 6.91
N THR A 77 0.87 -19.97 5.77
CA THR A 77 0.71 -18.97 4.71
C THR A 77 -0.61 -18.21 4.83
N GLY A 78 -1.60 -18.76 5.53
CA GLY A 78 -2.96 -18.21 5.59
C GLY A 78 -3.75 -18.38 4.29
N LEU A 79 -3.21 -19.11 3.30
CA LEU A 79 -3.95 -19.50 2.09
C LEU A 79 -4.96 -20.59 2.43
N SER A 80 -6.11 -20.56 1.76
CA SER A 80 -7.08 -21.65 1.83
C SER A 80 -6.55 -22.92 1.18
N LEU A 81 -7.09 -24.06 1.58
CA LEU A 81 -6.76 -25.34 0.95
C LEU A 81 -7.09 -25.35 -0.54
N GLU A 82 -8.12 -24.61 -0.97
CA GLU A 82 -8.49 -24.47 -2.38
C GLU A 82 -7.43 -23.68 -3.16
N GLU A 83 -6.94 -22.57 -2.61
CA GLU A 83 -5.84 -21.80 -3.23
C GLU A 83 -4.59 -22.66 -3.35
N ILE A 84 -4.23 -23.41 -2.30
CA ILE A 84 -3.05 -24.29 -2.31
C ILE A 84 -3.20 -25.46 -3.29
N ALA A 85 -4.42 -25.99 -3.47
CA ALA A 85 -4.68 -27.03 -4.45
C ALA A 85 -4.42 -26.53 -5.89
N LYS A 86 -4.72 -25.26 -6.16
CA LYS A 86 -4.53 -24.59 -7.46
C LYS A 86 -3.10 -24.11 -7.73
N LEU A 87 -2.22 -24.06 -6.72
CA LEU A 87 -0.80 -23.70 -6.85
C LEU A 87 0.03 -24.75 -7.59
#